data_AF-A0AAV0B7B1-F1
#
_entry.id   AF-A0AAV0B7B1-F1
#
_cell.length_a   1.000
_cell.length_b   1.000
_cell.length_c   1.000
_cell.angle_alpha   90.00
_cell.angle_beta   90.00
_cell.angle_gamma   90.00
#
_symmetry.space_group_name_H-M   'P 1'
#
loop_
_entity.id
_entity.type
_entity.pdbx_description
1 polymer ?
#
loop_
_entity_poly.entity_id
_entity_poly.type
_entity_poly.pdbx_seq_one_letter_code
_entity_poly.pdbx_strand_id
1 'polypeptide(L)'
;MDNLQELYESIDDDFRLYLRSKQKNQSQLSTTLHQQQNHSRPDHHTLPPSASTRQLQPHPIVQDHRFRAFEEADKDHDQDHGSNTRHHQQQLQQQSPSPSSPSSSSSSSFCLGRPTLLLLPPHQIYHSFLCLDFESTCIDSNDPGLENPERLTDSQIRWSYPNEIIEWPVLLLQWRLNHQNGAWELFEVDRFHRFVRPTWRVKVSEFCNTLTGITQEQVDQAMRLPEVIDDFDKKFVKKHQLFTNQNRTVWVTDGPWDFRDHFLKSIFLSRIRLSNLPRYLSSPIPVIDTRYLIKIFVPKICRFDISHISFDSLNSLIESFGLSFVGQNHCGLDDTINISRLLNRMVEMSRQDVVTGFEKGERGLRWVFRANRFVELSYQRFFWMGKDHKCTWTKP
;
A
#
# COMPACT_ATOMS: atom_id res chain seq x y z
N MET A 1 -24.80 2.42 -18.48
CA MET A 1 -24.29 1.90 -17.20
C MET A 1 -23.62 0.54 -17.38
N ASP A 2 -24.04 -0.25 -18.37
CA ASP A 2 -23.51 -1.61 -18.59
C ASP A 2 -22.04 -1.61 -19.03
N ASN A 3 -21.63 -0.78 -20.01
CA ASN A 3 -20.25 -0.80 -20.55
C ASN A 3 -19.07 -0.55 -19.57
N LEU A 4 -19.28 0.05 -18.39
CA LEU A 4 -18.19 0.37 -17.44
C LEU A 4 -18.19 -0.53 -16.20
N GLN A 5 -19.36 -0.96 -15.75
CA GLN A 5 -19.45 -2.11 -14.84
C GLN A 5 -18.90 -3.34 -15.57
N GLU A 6 -19.25 -3.52 -16.85
CA GLU A 6 -18.66 -4.52 -17.73
C GLU A 6 -17.17 -4.28 -17.98
N LEU A 7 -16.63 -3.06 -18.08
CA LEU A 7 -15.18 -2.87 -18.25
C LEU A 7 -14.40 -3.20 -16.96
N TYR A 8 -14.94 -2.83 -15.79
CA TYR A 8 -14.33 -3.15 -14.49
C TYR A 8 -14.50 -4.63 -14.11
N GLU A 9 -15.67 -5.19 -14.37
CA GLU A 9 -15.94 -6.62 -14.24
C GLU A 9 -15.23 -7.39 -15.33
N SER A 10 -15.03 -6.89 -16.56
CA SER A 10 -14.25 -7.56 -17.61
C SER A 10 -12.76 -7.50 -17.33
N ILE A 11 -12.22 -6.45 -16.72
CA ILE A 11 -10.81 -6.49 -16.28
C ILE A 11 -10.65 -7.55 -15.17
N ASP A 12 -11.58 -7.64 -14.22
CA ASP A 12 -11.55 -8.67 -13.17
C ASP A 12 -11.92 -10.08 -13.74
N ASP A 13 -12.74 -10.17 -14.78
CA ASP A 13 -13.22 -11.41 -15.40
C ASP A 13 -12.28 -11.93 -16.48
N ASP A 14 -11.69 -11.09 -17.34
CA ASP A 14 -10.61 -11.48 -18.27
C ASP A 14 -9.41 -11.99 -17.47
N PHE A 15 -9.13 -11.34 -16.33
CA PHE A 15 -8.10 -11.80 -15.40
C PHE A 15 -8.51 -13.10 -14.69
N ARG A 16 -9.75 -13.25 -14.22
CA ARG A 16 -10.26 -14.53 -13.67
C ARG A 16 -10.31 -15.64 -14.72
N LEU A 17 -10.62 -15.35 -15.98
CA LEU A 17 -10.66 -16.27 -17.11
C LEU A 17 -9.26 -16.72 -17.50
N TYR A 18 -8.29 -15.79 -17.51
CA TYR A 18 -6.86 -16.11 -17.62
C TYR A 18 -6.38 -17.01 -16.46
N LEU A 19 -6.73 -16.69 -15.21
CA LEU A 19 -6.40 -17.53 -14.07
C LEU A 19 -7.03 -18.94 -14.17
N ARG A 20 -8.29 -19.04 -14.61
CA ARG A 20 -8.98 -20.32 -14.85
C ARG A 20 -8.34 -21.11 -16.00
N SER A 21 -7.83 -20.45 -17.04
CA SER A 21 -7.14 -21.13 -18.15
C SER A 21 -5.79 -21.69 -17.72
N LYS A 22 -5.04 -20.97 -16.87
CA LYS A 22 -3.77 -21.45 -16.29
C LYS A 22 -3.97 -22.57 -15.26
N GLN A 23 -5.03 -22.53 -14.44
CA GLN A 23 -5.39 -23.65 -13.55
C GLN A 23 -5.77 -24.92 -14.34
N LYS A 24 -6.49 -24.77 -15.46
CA LYS A 24 -6.75 -25.89 -16.38
C LYS A 24 -5.45 -26.47 -16.96
N ASN A 25 -4.51 -25.64 -17.37
CA ASN A 25 -3.22 -26.12 -17.89
C ASN A 25 -2.35 -26.81 -16.82
N GLN A 26 -2.32 -26.32 -15.57
CA GLN A 26 -1.65 -27.02 -14.46
C GLN A 26 -2.32 -28.34 -14.09
N SER A 27 -3.66 -28.40 -14.17
CA SER A 27 -4.40 -29.65 -13.98
C SER A 27 -4.10 -30.65 -15.10
N GLN A 28 -4.05 -30.21 -16.36
CA GLN A 28 -3.73 -31.07 -17.51
C GLN A 28 -2.28 -31.57 -17.46
N LEU A 29 -1.30 -30.74 -17.10
CA LEU A 29 0.07 -31.17 -16.86
C LEU A 29 0.17 -32.22 -15.73
N SER A 30 -0.66 -32.10 -14.69
CA SER A 30 -0.74 -33.09 -13.61
C SER A 30 -1.42 -34.40 -14.07
N THR A 31 -2.44 -34.34 -14.93
CA THR A 31 -3.09 -35.53 -15.50
C THR A 31 -2.20 -36.24 -16.52
N THR A 32 -1.41 -35.52 -17.32
CA THR A 32 -0.45 -36.10 -18.27
C THR A 32 0.73 -36.76 -17.56
N LEU A 33 1.20 -36.20 -16.44
CA LEU A 33 2.21 -36.83 -15.58
C LEU A 33 1.67 -38.10 -14.88
N HIS A 34 0.38 -38.14 -14.52
CA HIS A 34 -0.26 -39.34 -13.95
C HIS A 34 -0.58 -40.42 -15.00
N GLN A 35 -0.84 -40.05 -16.26
CA GLN A 35 -1.03 -41.01 -17.36
C GLN A 35 0.29 -41.60 -17.86
N GLN A 36 1.41 -40.86 -17.79
CA GLN A 36 2.73 -41.41 -18.15
C GLN A 36 3.33 -42.36 -17.11
N GLN A 37 2.83 -42.38 -15.86
CA GLN A 37 3.25 -43.34 -14.83
C GLN A 37 2.43 -44.65 -14.81
N ASN A 38 1.34 -44.76 -15.57
CA ASN A 38 0.46 -45.94 -15.59
C ASN A 38 0.57 -46.83 -16.86
N HIS A 39 1.53 -46.56 -17.75
CA HIS A 39 1.83 -47.44 -18.89
C HIS A 39 3.23 -48.04 -18.76
N SER A 40 3.40 -48.98 -17.84
CA SER A 40 4.47 -49.98 -17.83
C SER A 40 4.11 -51.14 -16.91
N ARG A 41 3.27 -52.07 -17.41
CA ARG A 41 3.12 -53.44 -16.89
C ARG A 41 3.03 -54.39 -18.09
N PRO A 42 3.90 -55.39 -18.23
CA PRO A 42 3.76 -56.42 -19.25
C PRO A 42 3.03 -57.65 -18.68
N ASP A 43 2.05 -58.16 -19.43
CA ASP A 43 1.36 -59.43 -19.17
C ASP A 43 2.06 -60.62 -19.85
N HIS A 44 1.88 -61.80 -19.23
CA HIS A 44 2.55 -63.08 -19.46
C HIS A 44 2.01 -63.94 -20.64
N HIS A 45 2.84 -64.94 -20.99
CA HIS A 45 2.64 -66.18 -21.79
C HIS A 45 2.89 -66.05 -23.31
N THR A 46 3.82 -66.79 -23.95
CA THR A 46 3.94 -68.26 -24.01
C THR A 46 5.34 -68.67 -24.56
N LEU A 47 5.95 -69.76 -24.06
CA LEU A 47 7.22 -70.39 -24.51
C LEU A 47 7.04 -71.23 -25.82
N PRO A 48 8.11 -71.52 -26.59
CA PRO A 48 8.84 -72.82 -26.45
C PRO A 48 10.38 -72.69 -26.76
N PRO A 49 11.23 -73.75 -26.74
CA PRO A 49 12.49 -73.75 -25.99
C PRO A 49 13.77 -73.74 -26.84
N SER A 50 14.92 -73.36 -26.25
CA SER A 50 16.15 -74.18 -26.21
C SER A 50 17.41 -73.41 -25.76
N ALA A 51 18.26 -74.17 -25.06
CA ALA A 51 19.72 -74.05 -24.93
C ALA A 51 20.34 -73.00 -23.98
N SER A 52 20.78 -73.55 -22.84
CA SER A 52 22.16 -73.49 -22.32
C SER A 52 22.59 -72.37 -21.36
N THR A 53 22.62 -72.77 -20.08
CA THR A 53 23.79 -72.78 -19.17
C THR A 53 24.59 -71.47 -18.94
N ARG A 54 24.46 -70.86 -17.76
CA ARG A 54 25.36 -71.08 -16.60
C ARG A 54 25.05 -70.10 -15.46
N GLN A 55 25.04 -70.66 -14.26
CA GLN A 55 25.06 -69.98 -12.97
C GLN A 55 26.34 -69.15 -12.80
N LEU A 56 26.28 -68.07 -12.02
CA LEU A 56 27.06 -67.93 -10.77
C LEU A 56 26.60 -66.71 -9.97
N GLN A 57 26.59 -66.89 -8.65
CA GLN A 57 26.13 -66.01 -7.60
C GLN A 57 27.35 -65.33 -6.89
N PRO A 58 27.22 -64.55 -5.78
CA PRO A 58 27.76 -63.19 -5.65
C PRO A 58 28.91 -63.03 -4.61
N HIS A 59 29.33 -61.77 -4.35
CA HIS A 59 29.95 -61.16 -3.13
C HIS A 59 31.21 -60.26 -3.40
N PRO A 60 31.76 -59.45 -2.45
CA PRO A 60 31.40 -58.03 -2.20
C PRO A 60 32.60 -57.10 -1.81
N ILE A 61 32.31 -55.90 -1.25
CA ILE A 61 33.17 -55.01 -0.39
C ILE A 61 34.30 -54.24 -1.11
N VAL A 62 34.48 -52.92 -0.91
CA VAL A 62 35.38 -52.28 0.09
C VAL A 62 35.02 -50.78 0.31
N GLN A 63 35.07 -50.38 1.59
CA GLN A 63 35.08 -49.00 2.14
C GLN A 63 36.51 -48.41 2.16
N ASP A 64 36.67 -47.09 2.13
CA ASP A 64 37.72 -46.45 2.96
C ASP A 64 37.40 -44.98 3.35
N HIS A 65 37.96 -44.58 4.49
CA HIS A 65 37.69 -43.38 5.31
C HIS A 65 38.87 -42.37 5.31
N ARG A 66 38.59 -41.19 5.92
CA ARG A 66 39.48 -40.22 6.64
C ARG A 66 39.89 -38.93 5.89
N PHE A 67 39.48 -37.73 6.33
CA PHE A 67 39.92 -36.87 7.47
C PHE A 67 41.24 -36.10 7.23
N ARG A 68 41.20 -34.74 7.20
CA ARG A 68 41.88 -33.83 8.16
C ARG A 68 41.70 -32.34 7.83
N ALA A 69 41.61 -31.56 8.91
CA ALA A 69 41.71 -30.10 9.00
C ALA A 69 43.17 -29.65 9.17
N PHE A 70 43.46 -28.36 8.97
CA PHE A 70 44.56 -27.63 9.63
C PHE A 70 44.28 -26.11 9.72
N GLU A 71 44.59 -25.56 10.90
CA GLU A 71 44.75 -24.14 11.29
C GLU A 71 46.25 -23.79 11.42
N GLU A 72 46.54 -22.53 11.77
CA GLU A 72 47.81 -21.84 12.17
C GLU A 72 48.48 -21.01 11.05
N ALA A 73 48.81 -19.70 11.13
CA ALA A 73 49.20 -18.69 12.14
C ALA A 73 50.72 -18.34 12.09
N ASP A 74 51.05 -17.07 11.80
CA ASP A 74 52.25 -16.26 12.19
C ASP A 74 52.16 -14.87 11.46
N LYS A 75 52.26 -13.64 12.04
CA LYS A 75 53.28 -12.92 12.86
C LYS A 75 54.65 -12.79 12.15
N ASP A 76 55.40 -11.67 12.09
CA ASP A 76 55.42 -10.32 12.68
C ASP A 76 56.46 -9.43 11.90
N HIS A 77 56.36 -8.08 12.07
CA HIS A 77 57.41 -7.00 12.03
C HIS A 77 58.19 -6.68 10.71
N ASP A 78 58.63 -5.44 10.39
CA ASP A 78 58.91 -4.22 11.17
C ASP A 78 58.98 -2.93 10.29
N GLN A 79 58.66 -1.77 10.91
CA GLN A 79 59.25 -0.39 10.90
C GLN A 79 60.00 0.19 9.68
N ASP A 80 60.20 1.51 9.46
CA ASP A 80 59.73 2.83 9.95
C ASP A 80 60.51 3.88 9.11
N HIS A 81 59.95 5.08 8.89
CA HIS A 81 60.62 6.39 8.97
C HIS A 81 59.78 7.51 8.33
N GLY A 82 59.56 8.55 9.14
CA GLY A 82 58.70 9.70 8.85
C GLY A 82 59.41 10.90 8.22
N SER A 83 58.68 12.02 8.18
CA SER A 83 59.20 13.40 8.21
C SER A 83 58.05 14.40 8.37
N ASN A 84 58.12 15.16 9.46
CA ASN A 84 57.34 16.36 9.77
C ASN A 84 57.78 17.55 8.89
N THR A 85 56.85 18.46 8.59
CA THR A 85 57.18 19.90 8.57
C THR A 85 55.99 20.75 9.01
N ARG A 86 56.25 21.60 10.00
CA ARG A 86 55.41 22.69 10.52
C ARG A 86 55.52 23.90 9.60
N HIS A 87 54.45 24.69 9.46
CA HIS A 87 54.56 26.14 9.38
C HIS A 87 53.41 26.82 10.10
N HIS A 88 53.75 27.88 10.81
CA HIS A 88 52.97 28.68 11.74
C HIS A 88 52.98 30.11 11.19
N GLN A 89 51.83 30.78 11.07
CA GLN A 89 51.80 32.25 11.04
C GLN A 89 50.47 32.82 11.54
N GLN A 90 50.56 33.40 12.75
CA GLN A 90 49.87 34.52 13.40
C GLN A 90 48.79 35.31 12.63
N GLN A 91 47.58 35.42 13.20
CA GLN A 91 46.99 36.56 13.96
C GLN A 91 46.34 37.65 13.09
N LEU A 92 45.06 37.93 13.37
CA LEU A 92 44.56 39.26 13.69
C LEU A 92 43.22 39.16 14.43
N GLN A 93 43.13 39.92 15.53
CA GLN A 93 42.03 40.04 16.49
C GLN A 93 40.91 40.95 15.96
N GLN A 94 39.67 40.72 16.42
CA GLN A 94 38.78 41.80 16.89
C GLN A 94 37.67 41.26 17.81
N GLN A 95 37.43 42.01 18.89
CA GLN A 95 36.62 41.75 20.09
C GLN A 95 35.13 42.13 19.88
N SER A 96 34.16 41.29 20.28
CA SER A 96 33.16 41.45 21.39
C SER A 96 32.14 42.62 21.28
N PRO A 97 30.92 42.61 21.90
CA PRO A 97 30.43 41.73 22.99
C PRO A 97 28.96 41.24 22.90
N SER A 98 28.61 40.32 23.81
CA SER A 98 27.24 39.93 24.23
C SER A 98 26.58 41.01 25.10
N PRO A 99 25.25 40.95 25.35
CA PRO A 99 24.87 40.67 26.74
C PRO A 99 23.56 39.85 26.96
N SER A 100 23.63 39.07 28.04
CA SER A 100 22.63 38.79 29.09
C SER A 100 21.29 38.06 28.80
N SER A 101 21.18 36.91 29.47
CA SER A 101 19.96 36.20 29.88
C SER A 101 19.04 37.05 30.79
N PRO A 102 17.79 36.59 30.98
CA PRO A 102 17.30 36.42 32.35
C PRO A 102 16.73 35.02 32.63
N SER A 103 16.77 34.72 33.91
CA SER A 103 16.49 33.47 34.61
C SER A 103 15.01 33.11 34.78
N SER A 104 14.74 31.80 34.72
CA SER A 104 13.77 30.99 35.48
C SER A 104 12.53 31.65 36.12
N SER A 105 11.34 31.19 35.73
CA SER A 105 10.39 30.47 36.60
C SER A 105 9.04 30.24 35.91
N SER A 106 8.73 28.98 35.60
CA SER A 106 7.42 28.35 35.84
C SER A 106 7.39 27.02 35.09
N SER A 107 7.82 25.96 35.76
CA SER A 107 7.49 24.60 35.40
C SER A 107 5.97 24.42 35.49
N SER A 108 5.27 24.71 34.38
CA SER A 108 3.89 24.32 34.20
C SER A 108 3.88 22.80 34.05
N SER A 109 3.50 22.14 35.15
CA SER A 109 2.99 20.77 35.16
C SER A 109 2.19 20.53 33.87
N PHE A 110 2.65 19.58 33.04
CA PHE A 110 1.81 19.01 31.99
C PHE A 110 0.68 18.30 32.70
N CYS A 111 -0.41 19.02 32.96
CA CYS A 111 -1.68 18.42 33.27
C CYS A 111 -2.03 17.56 32.06
N LEU A 112 -1.97 16.24 32.24
CA LEU A 112 -2.63 15.28 31.36
C LEU A 112 -4.11 15.67 31.33
N GLY A 113 -4.45 16.55 30.39
CA GLY A 113 -5.79 17.05 30.21
C GLY A 113 -6.72 15.86 30.04
N ARG A 114 -7.88 15.91 30.73
CA ARG A 114 -9.00 15.01 30.44
C ARG A 114 -9.13 14.88 28.92
N PRO A 115 -9.23 13.67 28.35
CA PRO A 115 -9.40 13.54 26.91
C PRO A 115 -10.64 14.33 26.52
N THR A 116 -10.45 15.35 25.68
CA THR A 116 -11.55 16.09 25.08
C THR A 116 -12.42 15.06 24.38
N LEU A 117 -13.68 14.93 24.81
CA LEU A 117 -14.60 13.98 24.19
C LEU A 117 -14.73 14.34 22.71
N LEU A 118 -14.46 13.38 21.83
CA LEU A 118 -14.61 13.57 20.40
C LEU A 118 -16.08 13.86 20.08
N LEU A 119 -16.31 14.91 19.31
CA LEU A 119 -17.64 15.27 18.87
C LEU A 119 -18.11 14.32 17.76
N LEU A 120 -19.41 14.04 17.76
CA LEU A 120 -20.05 13.21 16.76
C LEU A 120 -21.43 13.81 16.43
N PRO A 121 -21.71 14.15 15.15
CA PRO A 121 -23.03 14.57 14.74
C PRO A 121 -24.05 13.46 15.01
N PRO A 122 -25.35 13.79 15.20
CA PRO A 122 -26.41 12.80 15.33
C PRO A 122 -26.35 11.74 14.21
N HIS A 123 -26.55 10.48 14.57
CA HIS A 123 -26.58 9.30 13.69
C HIS A 123 -25.28 8.92 12.96
N GLN A 124 -24.24 9.75 13.00
CA GLN A 124 -22.90 9.35 12.56
C GLN A 124 -22.34 8.28 13.48
N ILE A 125 -21.47 7.41 12.94
CA ILE A 125 -20.82 6.36 13.74
C ILE A 125 -19.31 6.53 13.82
N TYR A 126 -18.69 7.11 12.81
CA TYR A 126 -17.25 7.36 12.80
C TYR A 126 -16.96 8.75 13.36
N HIS A 127 -16.06 8.80 14.33
CA HIS A 127 -15.53 10.04 14.89
C HIS A 127 -14.40 10.58 14.02
N SER A 128 -13.64 9.66 13.41
CA SER A 128 -12.45 9.97 12.61
C SER A 128 -12.50 9.31 11.24
N PHE A 129 -12.01 10.03 10.24
CA PHE A 129 -11.85 9.57 8.87
C PHE A 129 -10.38 9.71 8.48
N LEU A 130 -9.78 8.65 7.95
CA LEU A 130 -8.41 8.65 7.46
C LEU A 130 -8.43 8.63 5.94
N CYS A 131 -8.25 9.80 5.33
CA CYS A 131 -8.04 9.91 3.89
C CYS A 131 -6.64 9.41 3.55
N LEU A 132 -6.52 8.64 2.48
CA LEU A 132 -5.30 7.94 2.06
C LEU A 132 -5.28 7.83 0.53
N ASP A 133 -4.10 8.05 -0.04
CA ASP A 133 -3.76 7.73 -1.42
C ASP A 133 -2.28 7.30 -1.50
N PHE A 134 -2.00 6.04 -1.84
CA PHE A 134 -0.64 5.53 -1.93
C PHE A 134 -0.03 5.81 -3.30
N GLU A 135 1.16 6.42 -3.33
CA GLU A 135 2.02 6.29 -4.50
C GLU A 135 2.84 5.01 -4.43
N SER A 136 3.08 4.41 -5.60
CA SER A 136 3.84 3.16 -5.72
C SER A 136 4.75 3.17 -6.93
N THR A 137 5.78 2.32 -6.90
CA THR A 137 6.65 2.10 -8.05
C THR A 137 5.82 1.71 -9.26
N CYS A 138 6.11 2.32 -10.40
CA CYS A 138 5.44 2.00 -11.66
C CYS A 138 6.43 2.03 -12.82
N ILE A 139 5.97 1.56 -13.97
CA ILE A 139 6.73 1.48 -15.21
C ILE A 139 5.85 1.94 -16.36
N ASP A 140 6.48 2.40 -17.43
CA ASP A 140 5.77 2.59 -18.69
C ASP A 140 5.48 1.21 -19.28
N SER A 141 4.20 0.87 -19.45
CA SER A 141 3.79 -0.38 -20.07
C SER A 141 4.20 -0.48 -21.54
N ASN A 142 4.52 0.65 -22.17
CA ASN A 142 4.96 0.76 -23.55
C ASN A 142 6.50 0.75 -23.68
N ASP A 143 7.25 0.65 -22.58
CA ASP A 143 8.71 0.59 -22.63
C ASP A 143 9.15 -0.62 -23.49
N PRO A 144 9.84 -0.41 -24.62
CA PRO A 144 10.26 -1.49 -25.52
C PRO A 144 11.28 -2.43 -24.88
N GLY A 145 11.96 -2.01 -23.81
CA GLY A 145 12.85 -2.82 -22.99
C GLY A 145 12.14 -3.62 -21.89
N LEU A 146 10.82 -3.46 -21.73
CA LEU A 146 10.06 -4.17 -20.72
C LEU A 146 9.92 -5.66 -21.05
N GLU A 147 10.41 -6.50 -20.15
CA GLU A 147 10.22 -7.94 -20.26
C GLU A 147 8.74 -8.30 -20.06
N ASN A 148 8.07 -8.71 -21.14
CA ASN A 148 6.67 -9.16 -21.14
C ASN A 148 6.57 -10.62 -21.65
N PRO A 149 7.08 -11.60 -20.89
CA PRO A 149 7.19 -12.98 -21.34
C PRO A 149 5.82 -13.65 -21.58
N GLU A 150 4.76 -13.14 -20.95
CA GLU A 150 3.38 -13.64 -21.04
C GLU A 150 2.53 -12.89 -22.09
N ARG A 151 3.12 -11.94 -22.85
CA ARG A 151 2.42 -11.12 -23.87
C ARG A 151 1.14 -10.46 -23.33
N LEU A 152 1.23 -9.94 -22.11
CA LEU A 152 0.16 -9.20 -21.47
C LEU A 152 -0.13 -7.90 -22.24
N THR A 153 -1.40 -7.48 -22.26
CA THR A 153 -1.79 -6.17 -22.79
C THR A 153 -1.28 -5.04 -21.88
N ASP A 154 -1.21 -3.81 -22.38
CA ASP A 154 -0.78 -2.64 -21.58
C ASP A 154 -1.55 -2.50 -20.27
N SER A 155 -2.88 -2.70 -20.32
CA SER A 155 -3.74 -2.68 -19.14
C SER A 155 -3.38 -3.79 -18.16
N GLN A 156 -3.18 -5.01 -18.65
CA GLN A 156 -2.77 -6.15 -17.82
C GLN A 156 -1.40 -5.92 -17.18
N ILE A 157 -0.44 -5.33 -17.90
CA ILE A 157 0.88 -4.98 -17.36
C ILE A 157 0.73 -3.95 -16.24
N ARG A 158 0.03 -2.84 -16.48
CA ARG A 158 -0.17 -1.77 -15.48
C ARG A 158 -0.74 -2.32 -14.18
N TRP A 159 -1.78 -3.14 -14.27
CA TRP A 159 -2.44 -3.71 -13.09
C TRP A 159 -1.70 -4.88 -12.47
N SER A 160 -0.97 -5.67 -13.25
CA SER A 160 -0.22 -6.81 -12.74
C SER A 160 1.15 -6.43 -12.22
N TYR A 161 1.72 -5.28 -12.59
CA TYR A 161 3.08 -4.92 -12.20
C TYR A 161 3.31 -5.07 -10.68
N PRO A 162 4.44 -5.62 -10.21
CA PRO A 162 4.72 -5.84 -8.79
C PRO A 162 5.13 -4.53 -8.12
N ASN A 163 4.20 -3.57 -8.06
CA ASN A 163 4.45 -2.27 -7.45
C ASN A 163 4.63 -2.37 -5.93
N GLU A 164 5.51 -1.53 -5.42
CA GLU A 164 5.76 -1.32 -3.99
C GLU A 164 5.38 0.11 -3.65
N ILE A 165 4.69 0.32 -2.53
CA ILE A 165 4.39 1.65 -1.98
C ILE A 165 5.71 2.41 -1.79
N ILE A 166 5.75 3.65 -2.27
CA ILE A 166 6.87 4.59 -2.12
C ILE A 166 6.47 5.90 -1.44
N GLU A 167 5.18 6.16 -1.27
CA GLU A 167 4.64 7.25 -0.46
C GLU A 167 3.43 6.76 0.34
N TRP A 168 3.39 7.09 1.64
CA TRP A 168 2.30 6.80 2.55
C TRP A 168 1.83 8.11 3.22
N PRO A 169 0.90 8.84 2.61
CA PRO A 169 0.18 9.95 3.22
C PRO A 169 -1.09 9.49 3.93
N VAL A 170 -1.42 10.08 5.06
CA VAL A 170 -2.72 9.95 5.72
C VAL A 170 -3.13 11.30 6.27
N LEU A 171 -4.35 11.72 5.99
CA LEU A 171 -4.96 12.92 6.58
C LEU A 171 -6.11 12.53 7.49
N LEU A 172 -6.01 12.92 8.77
CA LEU A 172 -7.03 12.67 9.77
C LEU A 172 -8.04 13.81 9.79
N LEU A 173 -9.29 13.49 9.46
CA LEU A 173 -10.43 14.36 9.64
C LEU A 173 -11.27 13.96 10.85
N GLN A 174 -11.77 14.93 11.59
CA GLN A 174 -12.75 14.75 12.66
C GLN A 174 -13.88 15.78 12.56
N TRP A 175 -14.96 15.57 13.30
CA TRP A 175 -16.09 16.49 13.33
C TRP A 175 -15.86 17.68 14.25
N ARG A 176 -16.32 18.86 13.82
CA ARG A 176 -16.54 20.00 14.71
C ARG A 176 -17.85 20.71 14.40
N LEU A 177 -18.36 21.43 15.39
CA LEU A 177 -19.39 22.45 15.20
C LEU A 177 -18.69 23.75 14.80
N ASN A 178 -18.99 24.26 13.61
CA ASN A 178 -18.53 25.56 13.19
C ASN A 178 -19.22 26.64 14.03
N HIS A 179 -18.44 27.41 14.79
CA HIS A 179 -18.98 28.39 15.74
C HIS A 179 -19.71 29.57 15.07
N GLN A 180 -19.42 29.86 13.81
CA GLN A 180 -20.01 31.00 13.11
C GLN A 180 -21.42 30.69 12.60
N ASN A 181 -21.62 29.49 12.05
CA ASN A 181 -22.91 29.11 11.44
C ASN A 181 -23.64 28.00 12.20
N GLY A 182 -23.02 27.38 13.21
CA GLY A 182 -23.59 26.28 13.99
C GLY A 182 -23.69 24.95 13.24
N ALA A 183 -23.02 24.81 12.11
CA ALA A 183 -23.09 23.60 11.27
C ALA A 183 -21.98 22.59 11.59
N TRP A 184 -22.30 21.31 11.46
CA TRP A 184 -21.32 20.22 11.54
C TRP A 184 -20.43 20.19 10.29
N GLU A 185 -19.12 20.22 10.47
CA GLU A 185 -18.13 20.09 9.40
C GLU A 185 -17.03 19.10 9.76
N LEU A 186 -16.31 18.61 8.75
CA LEU A 186 -15.07 17.90 8.95
C LEU A 186 -13.92 18.91 8.94
N PHE A 187 -12.98 18.74 9.85
CA PHE A 187 -11.76 19.54 9.88
C PHE A 187 -10.55 18.63 10.01
N GLU A 188 -9.44 19.09 9.44
CA GLU A 188 -8.16 18.42 9.55
C GLU A 188 -7.59 18.55 10.96
N VAL A 189 -7.22 17.41 11.54
CA VAL A 189 -6.67 17.31 12.89
C VAL A 189 -5.17 17.11 12.86
N ASP A 190 -4.69 16.22 11.98
CA ASP A 190 -3.29 15.86 11.88
C ASP A 190 -3.02 15.17 10.54
N ARG A 191 -1.73 15.08 10.17
CA ARG A 191 -1.26 14.34 8.99
C ARG A 191 -0.14 13.39 9.36
N PHE A 192 -0.13 12.23 8.72
CA PHE A 192 1.03 11.35 8.66
C PHE A 192 1.54 11.32 7.23
N HIS A 193 2.84 11.42 7.05
CA HIS A 193 3.44 11.36 5.72
C HIS A 193 4.83 10.75 5.80
N ARG A 194 5.07 9.71 5.00
CA ARG A 194 6.37 9.06 4.86
C ARG A 194 6.59 8.65 3.42
N PHE A 195 7.79 8.87 2.91
CA PHE A 195 8.28 8.06 1.81
C PHE A 195 8.61 6.65 2.31
N VAL A 196 8.57 5.68 1.41
CA VAL A 196 8.81 4.26 1.70
C VAL A 196 9.87 3.73 0.75
N ARG A 197 10.87 3.02 1.28
CA ARG A 197 11.94 2.44 0.48
C ARG A 197 11.51 1.11 -0.13
N PRO A 198 11.42 0.99 -1.48
CA PRO A 198 11.14 -0.26 -2.14
C PRO A 198 12.32 -1.23 -1.98
N THR A 199 12.05 -2.54 -2.03
CA THR A 199 13.03 -3.60 -1.77
C THR A 199 13.13 -4.63 -2.88
N TRP A 200 12.08 -4.79 -3.69
CA TRP A 200 12.08 -5.69 -4.83
C TRP A 200 12.64 -5.01 -6.08
N ARG A 201 12.15 -3.81 -6.41
CA ARG A 201 12.74 -2.94 -7.45
C ARG A 201 13.13 -1.61 -6.85
N VAL A 202 14.39 -1.55 -6.42
CA VAL A 202 14.94 -0.40 -5.68
C VAL A 202 15.11 0.86 -6.52
N LYS A 203 15.17 0.73 -7.86
CA LYS A 203 15.30 1.87 -8.77
C LYS A 203 13.93 2.36 -9.23
N VAL A 204 13.62 3.61 -8.91
CA VAL A 204 12.46 4.33 -9.42
C VAL A 204 12.68 4.58 -10.90
N SER A 205 11.72 4.17 -11.74
CA SER A 205 11.79 4.39 -13.18
C SER A 205 11.62 5.88 -13.51
N GLU A 206 12.13 6.31 -14.66
CA GLU A 206 11.92 7.70 -15.14
C GLU A 206 10.42 8.02 -15.29
N PHE A 207 9.63 7.05 -15.78
CA PHE A 207 8.18 7.16 -15.84
C PHE A 207 7.56 7.43 -14.46
N CYS A 208 7.95 6.64 -13.45
CA CYS A 208 7.44 6.77 -12.08
C CYS A 208 7.85 8.09 -11.43
N ASN A 209 9.11 8.50 -11.62
CA ASN A 209 9.60 9.79 -11.13
C ASN A 209 8.84 10.95 -11.78
N THR A 210 8.64 10.91 -13.10
CA THR A 210 7.92 11.97 -13.83
C THR A 210 6.46 12.03 -13.41
N LEU A 211 5.82 10.87 -13.23
CA LEU A 211 4.42 10.78 -12.83
C LEU A 211 4.23 11.33 -11.41
N THR A 212 5.02 10.85 -10.45
CA THR A 212 4.78 11.09 -9.02
C THR A 212 5.57 12.27 -8.44
N GLY A 213 6.62 12.72 -9.12
CA GLY A 213 7.61 13.65 -8.57
C GLY A 213 8.57 13.02 -7.55
N ILE A 214 8.41 11.75 -7.18
CA ILE A 214 9.22 11.10 -6.16
C ILE A 214 10.59 10.72 -6.73
N THR A 215 11.64 11.26 -6.13
CA THR A 215 13.04 11.04 -6.51
C THR A 215 13.62 9.76 -5.94
N GLN A 216 14.66 9.26 -6.59
CA GLN A 216 15.43 8.13 -6.07
C GLN A 216 16.03 8.43 -4.68
N GLU A 217 16.51 9.65 -4.46
CA GLU A 217 17.10 10.05 -3.17
C GLU A 217 16.08 9.96 -2.02
N GLN A 218 14.85 10.41 -2.25
CA GLN A 218 13.77 10.34 -1.25
C GLN A 218 13.48 8.91 -0.83
N VAL A 219 13.40 7.97 -1.78
CA VAL A 219 13.15 6.55 -1.44
C VAL A 219 14.39 5.87 -0.86
N ASP A 220 15.60 6.25 -1.26
CA ASP A 220 16.85 5.66 -0.74
C ASP A 220 17.04 5.99 0.76
N GLN A 221 16.66 7.20 1.18
CA GLN A 221 16.72 7.67 2.56
C GLN A 221 15.52 7.23 3.42
N ALA A 222 14.48 6.66 2.80
CA ALA A 222 13.26 6.28 3.48
C ALA A 222 13.38 4.99 4.32
N MET A 223 12.45 4.85 5.27
CA MET A 223 12.20 3.61 6.00
C MET A 223 11.58 2.55 5.06
N ARG A 224 11.80 1.26 5.31
CA ARG A 224 11.06 0.23 4.56
C ARG A 224 9.63 0.13 5.11
N LEU A 225 8.78 -0.57 4.38
CA LEU A 225 7.35 -0.69 4.70
C LEU A 225 7.06 -1.20 6.13
N PRO A 226 7.73 -2.26 6.66
CA PRO A 226 7.48 -2.72 8.02
C PRO A 226 7.71 -1.62 9.08
N GLU A 227 8.77 -0.83 8.92
CA GLU A 227 9.12 0.25 9.83
C GLU A 227 8.14 1.43 9.70
N VAL A 228 7.63 1.72 8.49
CA VAL A 228 6.59 2.74 8.27
C VAL A 228 5.26 2.33 8.93
N ILE A 229 4.87 1.05 8.85
CA ILE A 229 3.67 0.53 9.53
C ILE A 229 3.81 0.69 11.06
N ASP A 230 4.97 0.36 11.62
CA ASP A 230 5.26 0.51 13.04
C ASP A 230 5.30 2.00 13.48
N ASP A 231 5.91 2.87 12.67
CA ASP A 231 5.93 4.32 12.89
C ASP A 231 4.51 4.91 12.86
N PHE A 232 3.67 4.48 11.91
CA PHE A 232 2.26 4.87 11.81
C PHE A 232 1.45 4.43 13.03
N ASP A 233 1.60 3.17 13.47
CA ASP A 233 0.92 2.65 14.66
C ASP A 233 1.30 3.46 15.91
N LYS A 234 2.59 3.67 16.13
CA LYS A 234 3.13 4.32 17.33
C LYS A 234 2.86 5.82 17.36
N LYS A 235 3.17 6.53 16.27
CA LYS A 235 3.17 7.99 16.25
C LYS A 235 1.83 8.59 15.83
N PHE A 236 0.96 7.83 15.17
CA PHE A 236 -0.31 8.33 14.66
C PHE A 236 -1.51 7.61 15.26
N VAL A 237 -1.62 6.29 15.09
CA VAL A 237 -2.78 5.51 15.56
C VAL A 237 -2.94 5.59 17.07
N LYS A 238 -1.89 5.28 17.83
CA LYS A 238 -1.91 5.32 19.31
C LYS A 238 -2.08 6.73 19.85
N LYS A 239 -1.38 7.72 19.26
CA LYS A 239 -1.47 9.15 19.64
C LYS A 239 -2.92 9.63 19.63
N HIS A 240 -3.68 9.27 18.59
CA HIS A 240 -5.05 9.72 18.36
C HIS A 240 -6.12 8.73 18.84
N GLN A 241 -5.70 7.63 19.49
CA GLN A 241 -6.57 6.54 19.94
C GLN A 241 -7.44 5.96 18.80
N LEU A 242 -6.94 5.97 17.55
CA LEU A 242 -7.71 5.58 16.38
C LEU A 242 -8.07 4.08 16.43
N PHE A 243 -9.19 3.72 15.81
CA PHE A 243 -9.70 2.34 15.75
C PHE A 243 -10.00 1.72 17.13
N THR A 244 -10.39 2.56 18.09
CA THR A 244 -10.89 2.17 19.43
C THR A 244 -12.40 2.34 19.53
N ASN A 245 -12.99 1.91 20.64
CA ASN A 245 -14.43 2.13 20.90
C ASN A 245 -14.75 3.62 21.11
N GLN A 246 -13.81 4.37 21.69
CA GLN A 246 -13.92 5.80 21.98
C GLN A 246 -13.68 6.66 20.73
N ASN A 247 -12.84 6.19 19.81
CA ASN A 247 -12.60 6.83 18.53
C ASN A 247 -12.75 5.80 17.41
N ARG A 248 -14.00 5.54 17.04
CA ARG A 248 -14.34 4.74 15.86
C ARG A 248 -13.84 5.45 14.60
N THR A 249 -12.93 4.80 13.89
CA THR A 249 -12.21 5.35 12.72
C THR A 249 -12.50 4.51 11.47
N VAL A 250 -12.51 5.15 10.30
CA VAL A 250 -12.65 4.48 9.00
C VAL A 250 -11.65 5.04 8.00
N TRP A 251 -11.20 4.19 7.07
CA TRP A 251 -10.40 4.59 5.93
C TRP A 251 -11.26 5.21 4.82
N VAL A 252 -10.71 6.16 4.09
CA VAL A 252 -11.34 6.84 2.96
C VAL A 252 -10.35 6.90 1.80
N THR A 253 -10.71 6.34 0.64
CA THR A 253 -9.83 6.20 -0.53
C THR A 253 -10.58 6.53 -1.83
N ASP A 254 -9.87 6.91 -2.89
CA ASP A 254 -10.45 7.05 -4.24
C ASP A 254 -10.44 5.69 -4.99
N GLY A 255 -11.36 4.82 -4.58
CA GLY A 255 -11.48 3.47 -5.12
C GLY A 255 -10.83 2.41 -4.23
N PRO A 256 -10.79 1.14 -4.70
CA PRO A 256 -10.31 0.02 -3.88
C PRO A 256 -8.79 -0.21 -3.96
N TRP A 257 -8.11 0.43 -4.91
CA TRP A 257 -6.79 0.01 -5.38
C TRP A 257 -5.70 0.16 -4.31
N ASP A 258 -5.75 1.20 -3.49
CA ASP A 258 -4.80 1.42 -2.40
C ASP A 258 -4.59 0.19 -1.53
N PHE A 259 -5.69 -0.40 -1.03
CA PHE A 259 -5.60 -1.59 -0.18
C PHE A 259 -5.55 -2.88 -1.00
N ARG A 260 -6.41 -2.99 -2.01
CA ARG A 260 -6.63 -4.23 -2.76
C ARG A 260 -5.40 -4.63 -3.58
N ASP A 261 -4.69 -3.63 -4.12
CA ASP A 261 -3.61 -3.83 -5.07
C ASP A 261 -2.29 -3.30 -4.50
N HIS A 262 -2.17 -2.01 -4.18
CA HIS A 262 -0.90 -1.39 -3.78
C HIS A 262 -0.39 -1.94 -2.43
N PHE A 263 -1.22 -1.90 -1.39
CA PHE A 263 -0.89 -2.42 -0.07
C PHE A 263 -0.65 -3.94 -0.11
N LEU A 264 -1.55 -4.70 -0.73
CA LEU A 264 -1.44 -6.16 -0.85
C LEU A 264 -0.13 -6.60 -1.51
N LYS A 265 0.25 -5.95 -2.63
CA LYS A 265 1.52 -6.24 -3.32
C LYS A 265 2.72 -5.86 -2.47
N SER A 266 2.67 -4.69 -1.83
CA SER A 266 3.78 -4.18 -1.02
C SER A 266 4.05 -5.04 0.21
N ILE A 267 3.01 -5.49 0.93
CA ILE A 267 3.18 -6.41 2.06
C ILE A 267 3.69 -7.78 1.59
N PHE A 268 3.25 -8.26 0.42
CA PHE A 268 3.73 -9.51 -0.15
C PHE A 268 5.22 -9.44 -0.49
N LEU A 269 5.64 -8.39 -1.19
CA LEU A 269 7.04 -8.17 -1.59
C LEU A 269 7.94 -7.90 -0.38
N SER A 270 7.43 -7.22 0.64
CA SER A 270 8.10 -7.00 1.93
C SER A 270 8.09 -8.23 2.85
N ARG A 271 7.48 -9.35 2.42
CA ARG A 271 7.35 -10.61 3.19
C ARG A 271 6.64 -10.44 4.54
N ILE A 272 5.73 -9.49 4.64
CA ILE A 272 4.88 -9.29 5.80
C ILE A 272 3.69 -10.25 5.68
N ARG A 273 3.56 -11.16 6.64
CA ARG A 273 2.41 -12.09 6.70
C ARG A 273 1.16 -11.31 7.10
N LEU A 274 0.01 -11.65 6.49
CA LEU A 274 -1.30 -11.06 6.84
C LEU A 274 -1.61 -11.17 8.33
N SER A 275 -1.21 -12.27 8.98
CA SER A 275 -1.40 -12.49 10.43
C SER A 275 -0.64 -11.52 11.33
N ASN A 276 0.37 -10.83 10.79
CA ASN A 276 1.21 -9.91 11.54
C ASN A 276 0.77 -8.45 11.35
N LEU A 277 -0.24 -8.20 10.52
CA LEU A 277 -0.73 -6.85 10.30
C LEU A 277 -1.53 -6.36 11.52
N PRO A 278 -1.44 -5.07 11.87
CA PRO A 278 -2.35 -4.47 12.82
C PRO A 278 -3.81 -4.65 12.38
N ARG A 279 -4.74 -4.73 13.34
CA ARG A 279 -6.16 -4.98 13.07
C ARG A 279 -6.77 -4.00 12.05
N TYR A 280 -6.36 -2.74 12.07
CA TYR A 280 -6.88 -1.70 11.17
C TYR A 280 -6.34 -1.80 9.73
N LEU A 281 -5.38 -2.70 9.48
CA LEU A 281 -4.86 -3.08 8.15
C LEU A 281 -5.12 -4.58 7.84
N SER A 282 -5.89 -5.26 8.69
CA SER A 282 -6.20 -6.69 8.52
C SER A 282 -7.44 -6.90 7.64
N SER A 283 -7.49 -8.02 6.92
CA SER A 283 -8.62 -8.37 6.06
C SER A 283 -9.87 -8.79 6.84
N PRO A 284 -11.09 -8.43 6.39
CA PRO A 284 -11.37 -7.39 5.40
C PRO A 284 -11.18 -5.98 5.95
N ILE A 285 -10.63 -5.08 5.13
CA ILE A 285 -10.46 -3.67 5.51
C ILE A 285 -11.73 -2.89 5.15
N PRO A 286 -12.46 -2.31 6.13
CA PRO A 286 -13.61 -1.47 5.85
C PRO A 286 -13.16 -0.10 5.34
N VAL A 287 -13.68 0.30 4.17
CA VAL A 287 -13.34 1.57 3.54
C VAL A 287 -14.59 2.32 3.09
N ILE A 288 -14.47 3.65 3.08
CA ILE A 288 -15.32 4.52 2.28
C ILE A 288 -14.59 4.77 0.96
N ASP A 289 -14.98 4.02 -0.06
CA ASP A 289 -14.58 4.24 -1.44
C ASP A 289 -15.35 5.46 -1.96
N THR A 290 -14.68 6.60 -2.13
CA THR A 290 -15.32 7.88 -2.51
C THR A 290 -15.86 7.83 -3.93
N ARG A 291 -15.18 7.17 -4.85
CA ARG A 291 -15.64 6.97 -6.24
C ARG A 291 -16.97 6.23 -6.28
N TYR A 292 -17.06 5.12 -5.56
CA TYR A 292 -18.31 4.39 -5.44
C TYR A 292 -19.36 5.21 -4.68
N LEU A 293 -18.96 5.86 -3.59
CA LEU A 293 -19.85 6.69 -2.79
C LEU A 293 -20.51 7.76 -3.65
N ILE A 294 -19.77 8.51 -4.45
CA ILE A 294 -20.31 9.61 -5.26
C ILE A 294 -21.29 9.09 -6.31
N LYS A 295 -20.98 7.98 -6.99
CA LYS A 295 -21.90 7.34 -7.95
C LYS A 295 -23.25 7.01 -7.34
N ILE A 296 -23.30 6.58 -6.07
CA ILE A 296 -24.56 6.26 -5.36
C ILE A 296 -25.17 7.44 -4.60
N PHE A 297 -24.33 8.37 -4.11
CA PHE A 297 -24.66 9.48 -3.22
C PHE A 297 -25.30 10.62 -4.00
N VAL A 298 -24.66 11.02 -5.09
CA VAL A 298 -25.03 12.24 -5.81
C VAL A 298 -26.43 12.15 -6.43
N PRO A 299 -26.86 11.05 -7.08
CA PRO A 299 -28.22 10.98 -7.62
C PRO A 299 -29.33 11.03 -6.56
N LYS A 300 -29.03 10.68 -5.31
CA LYS A 300 -30.03 10.54 -4.23
C LYS A 300 -30.10 11.76 -3.30
N ILE A 301 -29.00 12.49 -3.16
CA ILE A 301 -28.86 13.56 -2.17
C ILE A 301 -28.71 14.93 -2.83
N CYS A 302 -27.92 15.00 -3.91
CA CYS A 302 -27.67 16.23 -4.65
C CYS A 302 -28.77 16.46 -5.69
N ARG A 303 -29.07 17.73 -5.97
CA ARG A 303 -30.10 18.15 -6.94
C ARG A 303 -29.51 18.61 -8.29
N PHE A 304 -28.23 18.36 -8.55
CA PHE A 304 -27.58 18.75 -9.79
C PHE A 304 -27.32 17.54 -10.69
N ASP A 305 -27.43 17.76 -11.99
CA ASP A 305 -27.24 16.74 -13.01
C ASP A 305 -25.77 16.29 -13.05
N ILE A 306 -25.58 14.98 -12.97
CA ILE A 306 -24.26 14.35 -12.99
C ILE A 306 -24.07 13.33 -14.09
N SER A 307 -25.01 13.28 -15.04
CA SER A 307 -24.92 12.42 -16.21
C SER A 307 -23.67 12.69 -17.05
N HIS A 308 -23.09 13.89 -16.96
CA HIS A 308 -21.89 14.29 -17.69
C HIS A 308 -20.57 14.15 -16.92
N ILE A 309 -20.61 13.77 -15.64
CA ILE A 309 -19.40 13.66 -14.83
C ILE A 309 -18.67 12.35 -15.13
N SER A 310 -17.41 12.47 -15.53
CA SER A 310 -16.50 11.32 -15.57
C SER A 310 -16.12 10.93 -14.14
N PHE A 311 -16.17 9.63 -13.87
CA PHE A 311 -15.72 9.04 -12.61
C PHE A 311 -14.39 8.32 -12.80
N ASP A 312 -13.62 8.69 -13.82
CA ASP A 312 -12.41 7.98 -14.23
C ASP A 312 -11.15 8.56 -13.57
N SER A 313 -11.19 9.82 -13.12
CA SER A 313 -10.09 10.47 -12.40
C SER A 313 -10.56 11.21 -11.15
N LEU A 314 -9.67 11.33 -10.15
CA LEU A 314 -9.91 12.14 -8.97
C LEU A 314 -10.22 13.60 -9.34
N ASN A 315 -9.51 14.17 -10.31
CA ASN A 315 -9.76 15.53 -10.81
C ASN A 315 -11.21 15.74 -11.23
N SER A 316 -11.75 14.85 -12.05
CA SER A 316 -13.14 14.94 -12.51
C SER A 316 -14.14 14.84 -11.35
N LEU A 317 -13.83 14.03 -10.32
CA LEU A 317 -14.64 13.97 -9.10
C LEU A 317 -14.57 15.27 -8.31
N ILE A 318 -13.39 15.86 -8.14
CA ILE A 318 -13.20 17.13 -7.42
C ILE A 318 -13.96 18.27 -8.13
N GLU A 319 -13.77 18.39 -9.45
CA GLU A 319 -14.45 19.38 -10.29
C GLU A 319 -15.97 19.23 -10.25
N SER A 320 -16.48 18.00 -10.18
CA SER A 320 -17.92 17.73 -10.09
C SER A 320 -18.61 18.30 -8.85
N PHE A 321 -17.84 18.60 -7.79
CA PHE A 321 -18.33 19.23 -6.56
C PHE A 321 -18.03 20.74 -6.51
N GLY A 322 -17.60 21.32 -7.63
CA GLY A 322 -17.25 22.73 -7.77
C GLY A 322 -15.93 23.09 -7.07
N LEU A 323 -15.05 22.13 -6.87
CA LEU A 323 -13.72 22.33 -6.30
C LEU A 323 -12.69 22.35 -7.44
N SER A 324 -11.61 23.11 -7.27
CA SER A 324 -10.39 22.93 -8.06
C SER A 324 -9.44 21.96 -7.36
N PHE A 325 -8.71 21.15 -8.12
CA PHE A 325 -7.62 20.35 -7.58
C PHE A 325 -6.53 21.27 -6.98
N VAL A 326 -5.98 20.88 -5.84
CA VAL A 326 -4.90 21.62 -5.15
C VAL A 326 -3.65 20.76 -5.11
N GLY A 327 -2.51 21.33 -5.51
CA GLY A 327 -1.23 20.62 -5.52
C GLY A 327 -0.95 19.93 -6.85
N GLN A 328 -0.09 18.91 -6.80
CA GLN A 328 0.32 18.12 -7.96
C GLN A 328 -0.47 16.81 -8.04
N ASN A 329 -0.94 16.44 -9.23
CA ASN A 329 -1.53 15.11 -9.45
C ASN A 329 -0.47 14.02 -9.25
N HIS A 330 -0.86 12.89 -8.65
CA HIS A 330 0.04 11.76 -8.36
C HIS A 330 1.13 12.09 -7.33
N CYS A 331 0.92 13.18 -6.57
CA CYS A 331 1.58 13.39 -5.29
C CYS A 331 0.60 12.88 -4.24
N GLY A 332 0.92 11.76 -3.57
CA GLY A 332 -0.05 11.07 -2.73
C GLY A 332 -0.59 11.98 -1.61
N LEU A 333 0.25 12.89 -1.08
CA LEU A 333 -0.19 13.87 -0.09
C LEU A 333 -1.22 14.85 -0.65
N ASP A 334 -1.00 15.37 -1.86
CA ASP A 334 -1.92 16.31 -2.50
C ASP A 334 -3.22 15.60 -2.90
N ASP A 335 -3.15 14.38 -3.43
CA ASP A 335 -4.34 13.57 -3.71
C ASP A 335 -5.13 13.27 -2.43
N THR A 336 -4.45 12.91 -1.34
CA THR A 336 -5.07 12.73 -0.01
C THR A 336 -5.76 14.01 0.49
N ILE A 337 -5.16 15.19 0.27
CA ILE A 337 -5.78 16.48 0.60
C ILE A 337 -7.04 16.68 -0.24
N ASN A 338 -7.01 16.40 -1.53
CA ASN A 338 -8.18 16.55 -2.40
C ASN A 338 -9.31 15.59 -2.03
N ILE A 339 -9.00 14.31 -1.72
CA ILE A 339 -9.97 13.35 -1.16
C ILE A 339 -10.60 13.91 0.13
N SER A 340 -9.81 14.52 1.02
CA SER A 340 -10.33 15.12 2.25
C SER A 340 -11.28 16.30 1.99
N ARG A 341 -10.94 17.16 1.02
CA ARG A 341 -11.76 18.30 0.59
C ARG A 341 -13.07 17.84 -0.03
N LEU A 342 -13.02 16.79 -0.85
CA LEU A 342 -14.21 16.16 -1.44
C LEU A 342 -15.15 15.65 -0.35
N LEU A 343 -14.63 14.91 0.64
CA LEU A 343 -15.42 14.40 1.74
C LEU A 343 -16.06 15.52 2.57
N ASN A 344 -15.32 16.59 2.88
CA ASN A 344 -15.88 17.74 3.57
C ASN A 344 -16.94 18.46 2.73
N ARG A 345 -16.73 18.58 1.41
CA ARG A 345 -17.72 19.18 0.50
C ARG A 345 -19.02 18.36 0.43
N MET A 346 -18.94 17.03 0.49
CA MET A 346 -20.10 16.16 0.62
C MET A 346 -20.86 16.41 1.93
N VAL A 347 -20.15 16.66 3.04
CA VAL A 347 -20.75 17.06 4.33
C VAL A 347 -21.51 18.36 4.17
N GLU A 348 -20.89 19.39 3.58
CA GLU A 348 -21.54 20.69 3.33
C GLU A 348 -22.82 20.55 2.52
N MET A 349 -22.77 19.79 1.41
CA MET A 349 -23.92 19.54 0.54
C MET A 349 -25.01 18.67 1.20
N SER A 350 -24.67 17.88 2.21
CA SER A 350 -25.64 17.04 2.92
C SER A 350 -26.51 17.82 3.93
N ARG A 351 -26.28 19.11 4.13
CA ARG A 351 -27.05 19.98 5.05
C ARG A 351 -28.34 20.45 4.35
N GLN A 352 -29.44 20.59 5.10
CA GLN A 352 -30.67 21.23 4.58
C GLN A 352 -30.48 22.76 4.50
N ASP A 353 -30.81 23.35 3.34
CA ASP A 353 -31.36 24.71 3.29
C ASP A 353 -32.80 24.65 3.81
N VAL A 354 -33.02 24.99 5.09
CA VAL A 354 -34.38 25.22 5.60
C VAL A 354 -34.85 26.57 5.09
N VAL A 355 -35.36 26.59 3.87
CA VAL A 355 -36.37 27.56 3.43
C VAL A 355 -37.65 26.80 3.10
N THR A 356 -38.15 26.07 4.08
CA THR A 356 -39.58 25.83 4.19
C THR A 356 -39.95 26.32 5.57
N GLY A 357 -40.74 27.39 5.63
CA GLY A 357 -41.30 27.88 6.88
C GLY A 357 -41.91 26.73 7.66
N PHE A 358 -41.90 26.87 8.98
CA PHE A 358 -42.18 25.87 10.01
C PHE A 358 -40.90 25.26 10.63
N GLU A 359 -40.61 25.85 11.80
CA GLU A 359 -39.80 25.34 12.91
C GLU A 359 -38.27 25.41 12.81
N LYS A 360 -37.69 26.15 13.77
CA LYS A 360 -36.28 26.10 14.17
C LYS A 360 -35.98 24.72 14.76
N GLY A 361 -35.96 23.67 13.94
CA GLY A 361 -35.65 22.30 14.33
C GLY A 361 -34.38 21.83 13.63
N GLU A 362 -33.34 21.57 14.41
CA GLU A 362 -32.06 20.93 14.09
C GLU A 362 -31.54 21.00 12.64
N ARG A 363 -30.47 21.79 12.43
CA ARG A 363 -29.60 21.73 11.24
C ARG A 363 -28.81 20.42 11.24
N GLY A 364 -29.46 19.32 10.88
CA GLY A 364 -28.89 17.98 10.84
C GLY A 364 -28.25 17.61 9.49
N LEU A 365 -27.32 16.65 9.51
CA LEU A 365 -26.79 16.03 8.29
C LEU A 365 -27.84 15.07 7.71
N ARG A 366 -28.17 15.18 6.42
CA ARG A 366 -29.06 14.22 5.73
C ARG A 366 -28.38 12.88 5.46
N TRP A 367 -27.05 12.86 5.46
CA TRP A 367 -26.28 11.67 5.13
C TRP A 367 -25.51 11.15 6.32
N VAL A 368 -25.38 9.84 6.34
CA VAL A 368 -24.74 9.09 7.40
C VAL A 368 -23.64 8.24 6.78
N PHE A 369 -22.38 8.54 7.10
CA PHE A 369 -21.25 7.82 6.51
C PHE A 369 -21.15 6.40 7.05
N ARG A 370 -20.97 5.46 6.13
CA ARG A 370 -20.79 4.03 6.38
C ARG A 370 -19.70 3.54 5.44
N ALA A 371 -18.90 2.56 5.90
CA ALA A 371 -18.06 1.81 4.99
C ALA A 371 -18.96 1.22 3.90
N ASN A 372 -18.62 1.50 2.64
CA ASN A 372 -19.39 1.06 1.47
C ASN A 372 -18.67 -0.06 0.71
N ARG A 373 -17.46 -0.42 1.16
CA ARG A 373 -16.66 -1.52 0.63
C ARG A 373 -15.86 -2.17 1.76
N PHE A 374 -15.68 -3.47 1.64
CA PHE A 374 -14.84 -4.30 2.51
C PHE A 374 -13.79 -4.95 1.63
N VAL A 375 -12.54 -4.52 1.75
CA VAL A 375 -11.44 -4.95 0.87
C VAL A 375 -10.81 -6.22 1.42
N GLU A 376 -10.93 -7.32 0.68
CA GLU A 376 -10.30 -8.58 1.01
C GLU A 376 -8.85 -8.64 0.51
N LEU A 377 -7.92 -8.92 1.41
CA LEU A 377 -6.51 -9.14 1.10
C LEU A 377 -6.26 -10.63 0.84
N SER A 378 -6.07 -10.99 -0.43
CA SER A 378 -5.79 -12.36 -0.83
C SER A 378 -4.62 -12.44 -1.80
N TYR A 379 -3.57 -13.18 -1.43
CA TYR A 379 -2.43 -13.42 -2.32
C TYR A 379 -2.79 -14.24 -3.58
N GLN A 380 -4.00 -14.80 -3.65
CA GLN A 380 -4.50 -15.43 -4.88
C GLN A 380 -4.91 -14.41 -5.94
N ARG A 381 -4.89 -13.11 -5.61
CA ARG A 381 -5.28 -12.03 -6.53
C ARG A 381 -4.30 -11.83 -7.67
N PHE A 382 -3.00 -12.10 -7.51
CA PHE A 382 -2.04 -11.90 -8.59
C PHE A 382 -1.32 -13.20 -8.91
N PHE A 383 -1.30 -13.60 -10.18
CA PHE A 383 -0.74 -14.90 -10.60
C PHE A 383 0.74 -15.07 -10.23
N TRP A 384 1.48 -13.96 -10.14
CA TRP A 384 2.91 -13.96 -9.84
C TRP A 384 3.22 -13.91 -8.35
N MET A 385 2.20 -13.80 -7.48
CA MET A 385 2.36 -14.01 -6.05
C MET A 385 2.51 -15.52 -5.81
N GLY A 386 3.72 -16.01 -6.08
CA GLY A 386 4.06 -17.43 -6.00
C GLY A 386 3.89 -18.01 -4.60
N LYS A 387 4.12 -19.32 -4.48
CA LYS A 387 4.14 -20.00 -3.18
C LYS A 387 5.27 -19.45 -2.30
N ASP A 388 5.04 -19.40 -0.99
CA ASP A 388 6.01 -18.98 0.03
C ASP A 388 6.52 -17.53 -0.09
N HIS A 389 5.68 -16.59 -0.53
CA HIS A 389 6.02 -15.16 -0.68
C HIS A 389 7.17 -14.88 -1.66
N LYS A 390 7.28 -15.69 -2.71
CA LYS A 390 8.23 -15.47 -3.80
C LYS A 390 7.51 -14.87 -5.02
N CYS A 391 7.89 -13.64 -5.39
CA CYS A 391 7.45 -13.04 -6.66
C CYS A 391 8.04 -13.85 -7.83
N THR A 392 7.18 -14.29 -8.76
CA THR A 392 7.58 -15.06 -9.95
C THR A 392 7.72 -14.20 -11.21
N TRP A 393 7.43 -12.89 -11.13
CA TRP A 393 7.84 -11.96 -12.17
C TRP A 393 9.37 -11.95 -12.20
N THR A 394 9.96 -12.05 -13.38
CA THR A 394 11.40 -11.98 -13.55
C THR A 394 11.93 -10.73 -12.87
N LYS A 395 12.90 -10.95 -11.97
CA LYS A 395 13.65 -9.85 -11.35
C LYS A 395 14.48 -9.18 -12.47
N PRO A 396 14.57 -7.84 -12.48
CA PRO A 396 15.53 -7.18 -13.36
C PRO A 396 16.96 -7.58 -13.01
#